data_AF-A0A9E3TZT6-F1
#
_entry.id   AF-A0A9E3TZT6-F1
#
_cell.length_a   1.000
_cell.length_b   1.000
_cell.length_c   1.000
_cell.angle_alpha   90.00
_cell.angle_beta   90.00
_cell.angle_gamma   90.00
#
_symmetry.space_group_name_H-M   'P 1'
#
loop_
_entity.id
_entity.type
_entity.pdbx_description
1 polymer ?
#
loop_
_entity_poly.entity_id
_entity_poly.type
_entity_poly.pdbx_seq_one_letter_code
_entity_poly.pdbx_strand_id
1 'polypeptide(L)'
;VVSDRLSPNHYLQDAYKLVPSDDKLLLAEAPPLYAHPINAAICTPSTGHAAAAGEVTVSGYALPTGVDGAVIARVEVTIDGGRSWKAAKFLDPAQPFCWRRWQATVKVDPTVRQITVRATDSSGRVQPKTSPWNMKGYMYNPWHTIEVKVQS
;
A
#
# COMPACT_ATOMS: atom_id res chain seq x y z
N VAL A 1 -23.01 7.86 27.27
CA VAL A 1 -24.18 7.14 26.68
C VAL A 1 -23.62 6.07 25.76
N VAL A 2 -23.96 4.81 26.00
CA VAL A 2 -23.67 3.68 25.09
C VAL A 2 -24.94 3.42 24.28
N SER A 3 -24.80 3.01 23.01
CA SER A 3 -25.92 2.78 22.10
C SER A 3 -25.83 1.40 21.46
N ASP A 4 -26.97 0.80 21.16
CA ASP A 4 -27.16 -0.45 20.41
C ASP A 4 -27.23 -0.26 18.89
N ARG A 5 -27.21 0.99 18.42
CA ARG A 5 -27.23 1.37 17.01
C ARG A 5 -25.95 2.10 16.62
N LEU A 6 -25.64 2.07 15.32
CA LEU A 6 -24.55 2.85 14.75
C LEU A 6 -24.74 4.36 15.00
N SER A 7 -23.63 5.08 15.15
CA SER A 7 -23.65 6.54 15.29
C SER A 7 -24.38 7.17 14.09
N PRO A 8 -25.34 8.08 14.32
CA PRO A 8 -26.11 8.70 13.23
C PRO A 8 -25.32 9.81 12.49
N ASN A 9 -24.02 9.97 12.77
CA ASN A 9 -23.22 11.02 12.14
C ASN A 9 -22.97 10.74 10.66
N HIS A 10 -22.75 11.81 9.90
CA HIS A 10 -22.48 11.75 8.45
C HIS A 10 -21.31 10.81 8.09
N TYR A 11 -20.23 10.83 8.88
CA TYR A 11 -19.02 10.05 8.55
C TYR A 11 -19.21 8.54 8.64
N LEU A 12 -20.12 8.08 9.51
CA LEU A 12 -20.42 6.66 9.67
C LEU A 12 -21.59 6.23 8.77
N GLN A 13 -22.59 7.10 8.57
CA GLN A 13 -23.78 6.78 7.77
C GLN A 13 -23.54 6.92 6.26
N ASP A 14 -22.80 7.95 5.85
CA ASP A 14 -22.65 8.32 4.44
C ASP A 14 -21.20 8.31 3.95
N ALA A 15 -20.22 8.70 4.78
CA ALA A 15 -18.80 8.64 4.39
C ALA A 15 -18.17 7.27 4.68
N TYR A 16 -16.89 7.09 4.32
CA TYR A 16 -16.09 5.89 4.62
C TYR A 16 -16.81 4.56 4.32
N LYS A 17 -17.41 4.47 3.13
CA LYS A 17 -18.08 3.29 2.57
C LYS A 17 -17.60 3.04 1.15
N LEU A 18 -17.45 1.78 0.75
CA LEU A 18 -17.10 1.41 -0.62
C LEU A 18 -18.38 1.31 -1.46
N VAL A 19 -18.52 2.20 -2.43
CA VAL A 19 -19.67 2.25 -3.34
C VAL A 19 -19.19 2.45 -4.79
N PRO A 20 -19.83 1.79 -5.78
CA PRO A 20 -19.47 1.96 -7.18
C PRO A 20 -20.06 3.25 -7.80
N SER A 21 -21.02 3.89 -7.16
CA SER A 21 -21.68 5.11 -7.66
C SER A 21 -22.30 5.91 -6.51
N ASP A 22 -22.97 7.01 -6.83
CA ASP A 22 -23.71 7.90 -5.92
C ASP A 22 -25.14 7.44 -5.66
N ASP A 23 -25.46 6.20 -6.05
CA ASP A 23 -26.73 5.57 -5.75
C ASP A 23 -26.95 5.49 -4.22
N LYS A 24 -28.04 6.10 -3.77
CA LYS A 24 -28.40 6.19 -2.35
C LYS A 24 -28.74 4.84 -1.72
N LEU A 25 -29.30 3.91 -2.49
CA LEU A 25 -29.59 2.56 -2.01
C LEU A 25 -28.28 1.79 -1.77
N LEU A 26 -27.35 1.84 -2.73
CA LEU A 26 -26.03 1.22 -2.56
C LEU A 26 -25.27 1.82 -1.38
N LEU A 27 -25.41 3.13 -1.14
CA LEU A 27 -24.79 3.79 0.00
C LEU A 27 -25.40 3.35 1.34
N ALA A 28 -26.73 3.20 1.40
CA ALA A 28 -27.44 2.75 2.59
C ALA A 28 -27.06 1.31 2.97
N GLU A 29 -26.89 0.43 1.97
CA GLU A 29 -26.53 -0.98 2.16
C GLU A 29 -25.05 -1.21 2.44
N ALA A 30 -24.16 -0.33 1.94
CA ALA A 30 -22.72 -0.50 2.14
C ALA A 30 -22.33 -0.36 3.62
N PRO A 31 -21.54 -1.31 4.16
CA PRO A 31 -21.09 -1.23 5.55
C PRO A 31 -20.01 -0.15 5.73
N PRO A 32 -19.91 0.47 6.91
CA PRO A 32 -18.79 1.36 7.24
C PRO A 32 -17.45 0.62 7.21
N LEU A 33 -16.40 1.35 6.89
CA LEU A 33 -15.04 0.82 6.87
C LEU A 33 -14.40 0.90 8.26
N TYR A 34 -14.05 -0.25 8.82
CA TYR A 34 -13.40 -0.37 10.15
C TYR A 34 -11.93 -0.82 10.07
N ALA A 35 -11.58 -1.56 9.03
CA ALA A 35 -10.24 -2.05 8.80
C ALA A 35 -9.73 -1.55 7.45
N HIS A 36 -8.41 -1.60 7.26
CA HIS A 36 -7.76 -1.16 6.03
C HIS A 36 -7.10 -2.34 5.33
N PRO A 37 -6.88 -2.29 4.01
CA PRO A 37 -6.08 -3.29 3.34
C PRO A 37 -4.60 -3.11 3.67
N ILE A 38 -3.81 -4.16 3.39
CA ILE A 38 -2.35 -4.06 3.38
C ILE A 38 -1.93 -3.01 2.35
N ASN A 39 -0.99 -2.16 2.72
CA ASN A 39 -0.44 -1.14 1.82
C ASN A 39 1.06 -0.98 2.00
N ALA A 40 1.75 -0.51 0.96
CA ALA A 40 3.15 -0.14 1.00
C ALA A 40 3.44 0.95 -0.01
N ALA A 41 4.32 1.87 0.36
CA ALA A 41 4.72 2.98 -0.49
C ALA A 41 6.24 3.19 -0.43
N ILE A 42 6.77 3.70 -1.54
CA ILE A 42 8.16 4.13 -1.67
C ILE A 42 8.17 5.62 -1.35
N CYS A 43 8.98 6.03 -0.38
CA CYS A 43 9.11 7.42 0.05
C CYS A 43 10.42 8.04 -0.44
N THR A 44 11.45 7.22 -0.67
CA THR A 44 12.73 7.69 -1.20
C THR A 44 13.27 6.67 -2.20
N PRO A 45 13.73 7.13 -3.39
CA PRO A 45 13.60 8.49 -3.89
C PRO A 45 12.14 8.79 -4.32
N SER A 46 11.86 10.06 -4.62
CA SER A 46 10.57 10.45 -5.20
C SER A 46 10.46 10.00 -6.67
N THR A 47 9.23 9.94 -7.19
CA THR A 47 9.01 9.70 -8.62
C THR A 47 9.72 10.75 -9.49
N GLY A 48 10.24 10.33 -10.64
CA GLY A 48 11.01 11.15 -11.56
C GLY A 48 12.48 11.35 -11.19
N HIS A 49 12.97 10.70 -10.13
CA HIS A 49 14.36 10.78 -9.69
C HIS A 49 15.34 10.37 -10.81
N ALA A 50 16.34 11.21 -11.03
CA ALA A 50 17.47 10.91 -11.88
C ALA A 50 18.49 10.09 -11.09
N ALA A 51 18.77 8.87 -11.54
CA ALA A 51 19.74 7.98 -10.94
C ALA A 51 20.86 7.68 -11.94
N ALA A 52 22.09 7.55 -11.47
CA ALA A 52 23.14 6.89 -12.25
C ALA A 52 22.84 5.39 -12.35
N ALA A 53 23.28 4.75 -13.44
CA ALA A 53 23.30 3.31 -13.52
C ALA A 53 24.13 2.72 -12.36
N GLY A 54 23.68 1.59 -11.80
CA GLY A 54 24.30 0.97 -10.64
C GLY A 54 23.30 0.72 -9.52
N GLU A 55 23.73 0.91 -8.27
CA GLU A 55 22.91 0.62 -7.11
C GLU A 55 22.05 1.82 -6.71
N VAL A 56 20.73 1.61 -6.65
CA VAL A 56 19.77 2.58 -6.12
C VAL A 56 19.15 2.01 -4.87
N THR A 57 19.23 2.77 -3.78
CA THR A 57 18.56 2.43 -2.53
C THR A 57 17.19 3.09 -2.49
N VAL A 58 16.16 2.25 -2.32
CA VAL A 58 14.78 2.67 -2.12
C VAL A 58 14.33 2.37 -0.71
N SER A 59 13.52 3.24 -0.12
CA SER A 59 12.97 3.07 1.22
C SER A 59 11.55 3.61 1.31
N GLY A 60 10.82 3.16 2.32
CA GLY A 60 9.47 3.60 2.57
C GLY A 60 8.84 2.88 3.76
N TYR A 61 7.52 2.78 3.75
CA TYR A 61 6.74 2.11 4.79
C TYR A 61 5.83 1.03 4.21
N ALA A 62 5.37 0.14 5.09
CA ALA A 62 4.30 -0.80 4.85
C ALA A 62 3.35 -0.86 6.05
N LEU A 63 2.05 -1.01 5.78
CA LEU A 63 0.96 -0.98 6.76
C LEU A 63 0.23 -2.33 6.73
N PRO A 64 0.02 -2.99 7.89
CA PRO A 64 -0.82 -4.19 7.98
C PRO A 64 -2.31 -3.80 7.92
N THR A 65 -3.21 -4.80 8.00
CA THR A 65 -4.67 -4.60 7.86
C THR A 65 -5.35 -3.88 9.04
N GLY A 66 -4.59 -3.43 10.04
CA GLY A 66 -5.12 -2.79 11.26
C GLY A 66 -5.90 -3.74 12.18
N VAL A 67 -5.86 -5.05 11.91
CA VAL A 67 -6.42 -6.10 12.77
C VAL A 67 -5.39 -6.49 13.83
N ASP A 68 -5.85 -6.81 15.04
CA ASP A 68 -4.97 -7.26 16.11
C ASP A 68 -4.12 -8.47 15.69
N GLY A 69 -2.85 -8.46 16.08
CA GLY A 69 -1.86 -9.47 15.68
C GLY A 69 -1.42 -9.43 14.19
N ALA A 70 -2.05 -8.65 13.32
CA ALA A 70 -1.62 -8.51 11.93
C ALA A 70 -0.36 -7.64 11.84
N VAL A 71 0.71 -8.18 11.26
CA VAL A 71 1.98 -7.47 11.07
C VAL A 71 2.49 -7.66 9.65
N ILE A 72 3.36 -6.77 9.18
CA ILE A 72 4.04 -6.93 7.89
C ILE A 72 5.16 -7.96 8.02
N ALA A 73 5.03 -9.06 7.27
CA ALA A 73 5.98 -10.16 7.24
C ALA A 73 7.05 -9.99 6.15
N ARG A 74 6.69 -9.42 4.99
CA ARG A 74 7.62 -9.21 3.87
C ARG A 74 7.30 -7.92 3.12
N VAL A 75 8.36 -7.24 2.68
CA VAL A 75 8.28 -6.17 1.67
C VAL A 75 9.24 -6.53 0.55
N GLU A 76 8.78 -6.37 -0.69
CA GLU A 76 9.54 -6.73 -1.87
C GLU A 76 9.49 -5.61 -2.91
N VAL A 77 10.61 -5.43 -3.60
CA VAL A 77 10.78 -4.43 -4.65
C VAL A 77 11.05 -5.12 -5.97
N THR A 78 10.44 -4.64 -7.05
CA THR A 78 10.69 -5.10 -8.42
C THR A 78 11.07 -3.92 -9.31
N ILE A 79 11.90 -4.21 -10.31
CA ILE A 79 12.32 -3.28 -11.37
C ILE A 79 11.92 -3.78 -12.76
N ASP A 80 11.20 -4.91 -12.84
CA ASP A 80 10.91 -5.63 -14.08
C ASP A 80 9.41 -5.94 -14.25
N GLY A 81 8.54 -5.14 -13.61
CA GLY A 81 7.09 -5.27 -13.69
C GLY A 81 6.52 -6.43 -12.86
N GLY A 82 7.29 -6.95 -11.90
CA GLY A 82 6.89 -8.01 -10.98
C GLY A 82 7.23 -9.42 -11.45
N ARG A 83 8.13 -9.57 -12.44
CA ARG A 83 8.65 -10.87 -12.88
C ARG A 83 9.64 -11.43 -11.86
N SER A 84 10.44 -10.57 -11.25
CA SER A 84 11.33 -10.90 -10.13
C SER A 84 11.21 -9.87 -9.00
N TRP A 85 11.57 -10.31 -7.80
CA TRP A 85 11.37 -9.55 -6.56
C TRP A 85 12.62 -9.60 -5.68
N LYS A 86 13.07 -8.43 -5.22
CA LYS A 86 14.14 -8.26 -4.24
C LYS A 86 13.52 -8.05 -2.88
N ALA A 87 13.87 -8.88 -1.90
CA ALA A 87 13.44 -8.69 -0.53
C ALA A 87 14.06 -7.42 0.08
N ALA A 88 13.22 -6.61 0.73
CA ALA A 88 13.66 -5.47 1.52
C ALA A 88 14.05 -5.89 2.94
N LYS A 89 14.93 -5.11 3.57
CA LYS A 89 15.26 -5.20 4.98
C LYS A 89 14.33 -4.28 5.77
N PHE A 90 13.84 -4.76 6.90
CA PHE A 90 13.10 -3.92 7.84
C PHE A 90 14.06 -3.11 8.70
N LEU A 91 13.67 -1.88 9.00
CA LEU A 91 14.46 -0.95 9.82
C LEU A 91 14.00 -0.92 11.29
N ASP A 92 12.92 -1.63 11.60
CA ASP A 92 12.28 -1.66 12.90
C ASP A 92 11.67 -3.05 13.17
N PRO A 93 11.47 -3.42 14.45
CA PRO A 93 10.78 -4.65 14.83
C PRO A 93 9.32 -4.63 14.38
N ALA A 94 8.72 -5.81 14.24
CA ALA A 94 7.29 -5.90 14.03
C ALA A 94 6.55 -5.55 15.33
N GLN A 95 5.53 -4.70 15.23
CA GLN A 95 4.67 -4.29 16.34
C GLN A 95 3.21 -4.30 15.85
N PRO A 96 2.25 -4.85 16.62
CA PRO A 96 0.84 -4.77 16.28
C PRO A 96 0.39 -3.33 16.08
N PHE A 97 -0.54 -3.12 15.14
CA PHE A 97 -1.09 -1.80 14.78
C PHE A 97 -0.07 -0.75 14.30
N CYS A 98 1.19 -1.12 14.10
CA CYS A 98 2.24 -0.22 13.64
C CYS A 98 2.61 -0.52 12.19
N TRP A 99 2.94 0.52 11.44
CA TRP A 99 3.69 0.40 10.19
C TRP A 99 5.07 -0.21 10.42
N ARG A 100 5.70 -0.68 9.34
CA ARG A 100 7.11 -1.05 9.31
C ARG A 100 7.83 -0.27 8.24
N ARG A 101 8.95 0.36 8.59
CA ARG A 101 9.86 0.97 7.63
C ARG A 101 10.75 -0.09 7.03
N TRP A 102 11.06 0.09 5.75
CA TRP A 102 11.83 -0.86 4.98
C TRP A 102 12.82 -0.13 4.06
N GLN A 103 13.88 -0.84 3.68
CA GLN A 103 14.86 -0.40 2.70
C GLN A 103 15.32 -1.56 1.82
N ALA A 104 15.51 -1.31 0.53
CA ALA A 104 16.09 -2.26 -0.41
C ALA A 104 17.06 -1.54 -1.34
N THR A 105 18.14 -2.22 -1.72
CA THR A 105 19.05 -1.76 -2.77
C THR A 105 18.85 -2.64 -3.99
N VAL A 106 18.53 -2.00 -5.12
CA VAL A 106 18.31 -2.64 -6.42
C VAL A 106 19.35 -2.14 -7.41
N LYS A 107 19.79 -3.02 -8.31
CA LYS A 107 20.71 -2.65 -9.39
C LYS A 107 19.88 -2.23 -10.60
N VAL A 108 20.05 -0.99 -11.02
CA VAL A 108 19.34 -0.41 -12.17
C VAL A 108 20.32 -0.14 -13.31
N ASP A 109 19.80 -0.27 -14.53
CA ASP A 109 20.49 0.08 -15.77
C ASP A 109 19.62 1.05 -16.58
N PRO A 110 20.13 1.63 -17.69
CA PRO A 110 19.39 2.56 -18.53
C PRO A 110 18.12 2.01 -19.19
N THR A 111 17.72 0.74 -18.98
CA THR A 111 16.44 0.17 -19.42
C THR A 111 15.36 0.20 -18.32
N VAL A 112 15.76 0.32 -17.05
CA VAL A 112 14.83 0.43 -15.92
C VAL A 112 14.13 1.78 -15.98
N ARG A 113 12.80 1.75 -15.90
CA ARG A 113 11.94 2.96 -15.91
C ARG A 113 11.11 3.12 -14.65
N GLN A 114 10.87 2.02 -13.94
CA GLN A 114 9.98 1.98 -12.80
C GLN A 114 10.56 1.10 -11.71
N ILE A 115 10.31 1.51 -10.46
CA ILE A 115 10.55 0.71 -9.28
C ILE A 115 9.22 0.58 -8.54
N THR A 116 8.82 -0.65 -8.27
CA THR A 116 7.51 -0.97 -7.68
C THR A 116 7.70 -1.74 -6.38
N VAL A 117 6.86 -1.47 -5.38
CA VAL A 117 6.85 -2.17 -4.09
C VAL A 117 5.54 -2.90 -3.85
N ARG A 118 5.62 -4.04 -3.16
CA ARG A 118 4.47 -4.72 -2.55
C ARG A 118 4.79 -5.19 -1.13
N ALA A 119 3.77 -5.33 -0.30
CA ALA A 119 3.87 -5.96 1.00
C ALA A 119 3.09 -7.28 1.10
N THR A 120 3.50 -8.12 2.05
CA THR A 120 2.82 -9.35 2.48
C THR A 120 2.69 -9.33 4.00
N ASP A 121 1.49 -9.59 4.51
CA ASP A 121 1.25 -9.66 5.97
C ASP A 121 1.56 -11.06 6.55
N SER A 122 1.49 -11.18 7.88
CA SER A 122 1.70 -12.43 8.61
C SER A 122 0.69 -13.53 8.30
N SER A 123 -0.45 -13.21 7.67
CA SER A 123 -1.43 -14.19 7.21
C SER A 123 -1.18 -14.68 5.78
N GLY A 124 -0.12 -14.19 5.13
CA GLY A 124 0.25 -14.54 3.76
C GLY A 124 -0.53 -13.76 2.69
N ARG A 125 -1.36 -12.79 3.08
CA ARG A 125 -2.06 -11.93 2.13
C ARG A 125 -1.06 -10.98 1.49
N VAL A 126 -1.14 -10.85 0.17
CA VAL A 126 -0.25 -10.01 -0.64
C VAL A 126 -1.03 -8.82 -1.16
N GLN A 127 -0.42 -7.64 -1.13
CA GLN A 127 -0.97 -6.44 -1.77
C GLN A 127 -1.25 -6.72 -3.26
N PRO A 128 -2.42 -6.33 -3.79
CA PRO A 128 -2.79 -6.63 -5.17
C PRO A 128 -2.05 -5.71 -6.15
N LYS A 129 -1.90 -6.16 -7.40
CA LYS A 129 -1.30 -5.35 -8.47
C LYS A 129 -2.17 -4.16 -8.87
N THR A 130 -3.50 -4.33 -8.81
CA THR A 130 -4.50 -3.31 -9.11
C THR A 130 -5.49 -3.21 -7.96
N SER A 131 -6.12 -2.04 -7.80
CA SER A 131 -7.19 -1.84 -6.81
C SER A 131 -8.51 -1.70 -7.55
N PRO A 132 -9.60 -2.34 -7.06
CA PRO A 132 -10.94 -2.06 -7.56
C PRO A 132 -11.23 -0.56 -7.46
N TRP A 133 -11.78 0.00 -8.53
CA TRP A 133 -12.25 1.37 -8.51
C TRP A 133 -13.51 1.47 -7.66
N ASN A 134 -13.65 2.56 -6.91
CA ASN A 134 -14.87 2.94 -6.23
C ASN A 134 -15.00 4.45 -6.30
N MET A 135 -16.23 4.95 -6.31
CA MET A 135 -16.51 6.36 -6.55
C MET A 135 -15.81 7.28 -5.54
N LYS A 136 -15.63 6.82 -4.31
CA LYS A 136 -15.03 7.63 -3.22
C LYS A 136 -13.51 7.54 -3.16
N GLY A 137 -12.88 6.72 -3.99
CA GLY A 137 -11.42 6.52 -4.02
C GLY A 137 -10.84 5.89 -2.75
N TYR A 138 -11.65 5.23 -1.92
CA TYR A 138 -11.21 4.63 -0.66
C TYR A 138 -10.53 3.28 -0.86
N MET A 139 -9.79 2.85 0.16
CA MET A 139 -9.09 1.55 0.20
C MET A 139 -8.15 1.30 -1.00
N TYR A 140 -7.59 2.38 -1.55
CA TYR A 140 -6.62 2.30 -2.62
C TYR A 140 -5.33 1.64 -2.14
N ASN A 141 -5.09 0.41 -2.59
CA ASN A 141 -3.92 -0.37 -2.18
C ASN A 141 -3.20 -1.13 -3.32
N PRO A 142 -3.16 -0.66 -4.58
CA PRO A 142 -2.35 -1.35 -5.59
C PRO A 142 -0.86 -1.19 -5.26
N TRP A 143 0.01 -1.96 -5.92
CA TRP A 143 1.46 -1.78 -5.79
C TRP A 143 1.88 -0.33 -6.10
N HIS A 144 2.52 0.32 -5.14
CA HIS A 144 3.03 1.67 -5.35
C HIS A 144 4.25 1.62 -6.26
N THR A 145 4.27 2.47 -7.28
CA THR A 145 5.31 2.53 -8.30
C THR A 145 5.82 3.95 -8.43
N ILE A 146 7.14 4.11 -8.48
CA ILE A 146 7.80 5.36 -8.83
C ILE A 146 8.44 5.23 -10.22
N GLU A 147 8.46 6.32 -10.96
CA GLU A 147 9.24 6.43 -12.18
C GLU A 147 10.68 6.83 -11.85
N VAL A 148 11.64 6.28 -12.59
CA VAL A 148 13.06 6.60 -12.46
C VAL A 148 13.67 6.89 -13.83
N LYS A 149 14.57 7.86 -13.88
CA LYS A 149 15.34 8.23 -15.08
C LYS A 149 16.78 7.80 -14.87
N VAL A 150 17.13 6.62 -15.38
CA VAL A 150 18.49 6.08 -15.22
C VAL A 150 19.38 6.62 -16.34
N GLN A 151 20.44 7.33 -15.95
CA GLN A 151 21.47 7.85 -16.84
C GLN A 151 22.64 6.87 -16.95
N SER A 152 23.31 6.91 -18.10
CA SER A 152 24.49 6.11 -18.43
C SER A 152 25.66 6.36 -17.48
#